data_AF-A0AAV7BCS2-F1
#
_entry.id   AF-A0AAV7BCS2-F1
#
_cell.length_a   1.000
_cell.length_b   1.000
_cell.length_c   1.000
_cell.angle_alpha   90.00
_cell.angle_beta   90.00
_cell.angle_gamma   90.00
#
_symmetry.space_group_name_H-M   'P 1'
#
loop_
_entity.id
_entity.type
_entity.pdbx_description
1 polymer ?
#
loop_
_entity_poly.entity_id
_entity_poly.type
_entity_poly.pdbx_seq_one_letter_code
_entity_poly.pdbx_strand_id
1 'polypeptide(L)'
;MDLVMEADIGTFMPLGMQFSGKAEAKAIMSEVMKLLEPINVTKLYDHGEGTDISFWMEAGVPGASILDDISKYFWFHHSEGDTMTVQNPTWMNLCAAIWTVVSYVVADLEEMLPR
;
A
#
# COMPACT_ATOMS: atom_id res chain seq x y z
N MET A 1 -4.73 -5.86 15.97
CA MET A 1 -4.02 -5.29 14.82
C MET A 1 -5.04 -4.64 13.93
N ASP A 2 -4.90 -3.34 13.70
CA ASP A 2 -5.91 -2.56 12.97
C ASP A 2 -5.84 -2.82 11.47
N LEU A 3 -4.62 -2.73 10.94
CA LEU A 3 -4.27 -2.93 9.55
C LEU A 3 -2.89 -3.59 9.47
N VAL A 4 -2.73 -4.60 8.62
CA VAL A 4 -1.42 -5.07 8.16
C VAL A 4 -1.14 -4.48 6.79
N MET A 5 0.10 -4.08 6.52
CA MET A 5 0.46 -3.60 5.19
C MET A 5 1.85 -4.05 4.78
N GLU A 6 2.06 -4.25 3.47
CA GLU A 6 3.32 -4.72 2.90
C GLU A 6 3.75 -3.89 1.68
N ALA A 7 5.07 -3.73 1.54
CA ALA A 7 5.75 -3.28 0.33
C ALA A 7 6.87 -4.27 -0.01
N ASP A 8 6.66 -5.09 -1.05
CA ASP A 8 7.65 -6.09 -1.52
C ASP A 8 7.69 -6.22 -3.06
N ILE A 9 7.19 -5.20 -3.78
CA ILE A 9 7.18 -5.19 -5.25
C ILE A 9 7.93 -3.98 -5.84
N GLY A 10 8.94 -3.53 -5.09
CA GLY A 10 9.77 -2.37 -5.41
C GLY A 10 9.14 -1.05 -4.98
N THR A 11 9.69 0.06 -5.47
CA THR A 11 9.16 1.42 -5.25
C THR A 11 9.01 2.15 -6.58
N PHE A 12 8.27 1.53 -7.49
CA PHE A 12 7.94 2.11 -8.79
C PHE A 12 6.87 3.20 -8.64
N MET A 13 6.41 3.79 -9.75
CA MET A 13 5.38 4.84 -9.68
C MET A 13 4.11 4.27 -9.04
N PRO A 14 3.67 4.78 -7.87
CA PRO A 14 2.47 4.27 -7.23
C PRO A 14 1.22 4.76 -7.95
N LEU A 15 0.27 3.85 -8.18
CA LEU A 15 -1.01 4.08 -8.85
C LEU A 15 -2.17 4.23 -7.84
N GLY A 16 -1.99 3.72 -6.63
CA GLY A 16 -2.97 3.71 -5.54
C GLY A 16 -2.57 2.72 -4.46
N MET A 17 -3.54 2.35 -3.62
CA MET A 17 -3.41 1.22 -2.70
C MET A 17 -4.44 0.14 -3.03
N GLN A 18 -4.08 -1.12 -2.84
CA GLN A 18 -5.01 -2.24 -2.80
C GLN A 18 -5.38 -2.54 -1.34
N PHE A 19 -6.63 -2.95 -1.13
CA PHE A 19 -7.15 -3.23 0.21
C PHE A 19 -8.02 -4.48 0.23
N SER A 20 -7.89 -5.23 1.32
CA SER A 20 -8.68 -6.42 1.64
C SER A 20 -9.23 -6.30 3.05
N GLY A 21 -10.55 -6.34 3.19
CA GLY A 21 -11.26 -6.18 4.45
C GLY A 21 -12.76 -6.05 4.23
N LYS A 22 -13.52 -5.82 5.30
CA LYS A 22 -14.97 -5.60 5.21
C LYS A 22 -15.31 -4.32 4.44
N ALA A 23 -16.54 -4.25 3.91
CA ALA A 23 -17.02 -3.11 3.13
C ALA A 23 -16.98 -1.80 3.94
N GLU A 24 -17.27 -1.86 5.24
CA GLU A 24 -17.22 -0.74 6.16
C GLU A 24 -15.78 -0.22 6.33
N ALA A 25 -14.81 -1.13 6.50
CA ALA A 25 -13.40 -0.76 6.57
C ALA A 25 -12.90 -0.18 5.25
N LYS A 26 -13.34 -0.73 4.10
CA LYS A 26 -13.01 -0.20 2.77
C LYS A 26 -13.56 1.21 2.57
N ALA A 27 -14.75 1.51 3.08
CA ALA A 27 -15.33 2.85 3.01
C ALA A 27 -14.47 3.86 3.81
N ILE A 28 -14.03 3.50 5.01
CA ILE A 28 -13.12 4.33 5.83
C ILE A 28 -11.80 4.56 5.09
N MET A 29 -11.17 3.48 4.59
CA MET A 29 -9.92 3.57 3.85
C MET A 29 -10.04 4.41 2.57
N SER A 30 -11.21 4.41 1.92
CA SER A 30 -11.46 5.26 0.75
C SER A 30 -11.44 6.75 1.10
N GLU A 31 -11.90 7.13 2.29
CA GLU A 31 -11.78 8.51 2.79
C GLU A 31 -10.35 8.85 3.19
N VAL A 32 -9.62 7.93 3.83
CA VAL A 32 -8.19 8.11 4.14
C VAL A 32 -7.37 8.37 2.87
N MET A 33 -7.62 7.61 1.80
CA MET A 33 -6.91 7.79 0.52
C MET A 33 -7.14 9.15 -0.13
N LYS A 34 -8.24 9.87 0.16
CA LYS A 34 -8.46 11.22 -0.38
C LYS A 34 -7.46 12.24 0.16
N LEU A 35 -6.87 12.01 1.33
CA LEU A 35 -5.84 12.89 1.90
C LEU A 35 -4.58 12.96 1.03
N LEU A 36 -4.39 12.00 0.11
CA LEU A 36 -3.29 11.94 -0.84
C LEU A 36 -3.57 12.72 -2.15
N GLU A 37 -4.63 13.52 -2.21
CA GLU A 37 -4.93 14.41 -3.35
C GLU A 37 -3.73 15.29 -3.78
N PRO A 38 -2.91 15.87 -2.89
CA PRO A 38 -1.76 16.69 -3.29
C PRO A 38 -0.69 15.95 -4.11
N ILE A 39 -0.63 14.62 -4.02
CA ILE A 39 0.29 13.78 -4.81
C ILE A 39 -0.42 12.98 -5.90
N ASN A 40 -1.74 13.17 -6.06
CA ASN A 40 -2.58 12.52 -7.07
C ASN A 40 -2.60 10.97 -7.01
N VAL A 41 -2.52 10.40 -5.80
CA VAL A 41 -2.59 8.94 -5.55
C VAL A 41 -3.74 8.62 -4.59
N THR A 42 -4.98 8.83 -5.04
CA THR A 42 -6.19 8.75 -4.20
C THR A 42 -7.02 7.49 -4.38
N LYS A 43 -6.59 6.59 -5.27
CA LYS A 43 -7.37 5.41 -5.63
C LYS A 43 -7.15 4.28 -4.63
N LEU A 44 -8.27 3.69 -4.18
CA LEU A 44 -8.30 2.44 -3.44
C LEU A 44 -8.86 1.34 -4.34
N TYR A 45 -8.09 0.27 -4.49
CA TYR A 45 -8.41 -0.90 -5.28
C TYR A 45 -8.78 -2.08 -4.37
N ASP A 46 -9.46 -3.07 -4.93
CA ASP A 46 -9.72 -4.33 -4.26
C ASP A 46 -8.50 -5.26 -4.27
N HIS A 47 -8.55 -6.31 -3.45
CA HIS A 47 -7.56 -7.38 -3.38
C HIS A 47 -6.18 -6.87 -2.96
N GLY A 48 -6.12 -6.23 -1.79
CA GLY A 48 -4.85 -6.06 -1.07
C GLY A 48 -4.24 -7.42 -0.79
N GLU A 49 -2.93 -7.54 -0.96
CA GLU A 49 -2.19 -8.79 -0.79
C GLU A 49 -0.82 -8.52 -0.18
N GLY A 50 -0.16 -9.58 0.27
CA GLY A 50 1.23 -9.53 0.64
C GLY A 50 1.71 -10.85 1.24
N THR A 51 2.92 -11.26 0.90
CA THR A 51 3.45 -12.59 1.23
C THR A 51 3.60 -12.74 2.73
N ASP A 52 4.23 -11.76 3.37
CA ASP A 52 4.55 -11.76 4.80
C ASP A 52 3.34 -11.38 5.65
N ILE A 53 2.28 -10.81 5.06
CA ILE A 53 1.07 -10.41 5.79
C ILE A 53 -0.15 -11.34 5.61
N SER A 54 -0.06 -12.28 4.67
CA SER A 54 -1.14 -13.17 4.24
C SER A 54 -1.86 -13.89 5.39
N PHE A 55 -1.13 -14.44 6.35
CA PHE A 55 -1.71 -15.22 7.45
C PHE A 55 -2.56 -14.38 8.42
N TRP A 56 -2.26 -13.08 8.59
CA TRP A 56 -3.15 -12.19 9.36
C TRP A 56 -4.41 -11.85 8.58
N MET A 57 -4.28 -11.68 7.26
CA MET A 57 -5.43 -11.43 6.38
C MET A 57 -6.39 -12.61 6.36
N GLU A 58 -5.88 -13.82 6.29
CA GLU A 58 -6.66 -15.07 6.42
C GLU A 58 -7.35 -15.18 7.79
N ALA A 59 -6.73 -14.64 8.84
CA ALA A 59 -7.32 -14.54 10.18
C ALA A 59 -8.32 -13.39 10.35
N GLY A 60 -8.63 -12.63 9.28
CA GLY A 60 -9.62 -11.56 9.27
C GLY A 60 -9.09 -10.17 9.65
N VAL A 61 -7.76 -9.98 9.71
CA VAL A 61 -7.18 -8.64 9.87
C VAL A 61 -7.21 -7.92 8.51
N PRO A 62 -7.69 -6.66 8.43
CA PRO A 62 -7.61 -5.87 7.21
C PRO A 62 -6.16 -5.79 6.70
N GLY A 63 -5.98 -5.93 5.39
CA GLY A 63 -4.68 -5.92 4.73
C GLY A 63 -4.61 -4.92 3.58
N ALA A 64 -3.44 -4.33 3.37
CA ALA A 64 -3.21 -3.42 2.26
C ALA A 64 -1.80 -3.49 1.68
N SER A 65 -1.67 -3.10 0.42
CA SER A 65 -0.40 -2.96 -0.30
C SER A 65 -0.47 -1.77 -1.25
N ILE A 66 0.68 -1.22 -1.62
CA ILE A 66 0.72 -0.21 -2.69
C ILE A 66 0.59 -0.92 -4.03
N LEU A 67 -0.26 -0.38 -4.91
CA LEU A 67 -0.32 -0.82 -6.30
C LEU A 67 0.65 0.04 -7.11
N ASP A 68 1.79 -0.53 -7.47
CA ASP A 68 2.81 0.14 -8.28
C ASP A 68 2.69 -0.18 -9.78
N ASP A 69 3.24 0.68 -10.65
CA ASP A 69 3.51 0.34 -12.04
C ASP A 69 4.71 -0.63 -12.12
N ILE A 70 4.40 -1.92 -12.03
CA ILE A 70 5.38 -3.01 -12.02
C ILE A 70 5.85 -3.45 -13.41
N SER A 71 5.58 -2.68 -14.47
CA SER A 71 5.93 -3.04 -15.86
C SER A 71 7.40 -3.38 -16.08
N LYS A 72 8.29 -2.87 -15.22
CA LYS A 72 9.74 -3.13 -15.24
C LYS A 72 10.26 -3.89 -14.01
N TYR A 73 9.44 -4.16 -13.00
CA TYR A 73 9.89 -4.82 -11.76
C TYR A 73 10.63 -6.13 -12.06
N PHE A 74 9.99 -7.00 -12.86
CA PHE A 74 10.53 -8.31 -13.23
C PHE A 74 11.67 -8.27 -14.26
N TRP A 75 12.09 -7.09 -14.72
CA TRP A 75 13.32 -6.98 -15.53
C TRP A 75 14.55 -7.02 -14.63
N PHE A 76 14.41 -6.62 -13.36
CA PHE A 76 15.50 -6.48 -12.41
C PHE A 76 15.43 -7.50 -11.27
N HIS A 77 14.23 -7.82 -10.80
CA HIS A 77 14.00 -8.74 -9.67
C HIS A 77 14.83 -10.03 -9.79
N HIS A 78 15.58 -10.34 -8.73
CA HIS A 78 16.48 -11.51 -8.65
C HIS A 78 17.53 -11.59 -9.78
N SER A 79 18.06 -10.44 -10.21
CA SER A 79 19.16 -10.36 -11.17
C SER A 79 20.25 -9.42 -10.68
N GLU A 80 21.42 -9.47 -11.33
CA GLU A 80 22.51 -8.50 -11.11
C GLU A 80 22.13 -7.05 -11.47
N GLY A 81 21.00 -6.85 -12.16
CA GLY A 81 20.46 -5.53 -12.46
C GLY A 81 19.70 -4.88 -11.31
N ASP A 82 19.36 -5.63 -10.26
CA ASP A 82 18.72 -5.12 -9.04
C ASP A 82 19.72 -4.33 -8.20
N THR A 83 19.88 -3.06 -8.55
CA THR A 83 20.88 -2.17 -7.96
C THR A 83 20.28 -0.80 -7.73
N MET A 84 20.95 0.03 -6.92
CA MET A 84 20.52 1.41 -6.67
C MET A 84 20.32 2.26 -7.92
N THR A 85 20.90 1.87 -9.06
CA THR A 85 20.77 2.61 -10.32
C THR A 85 19.37 2.56 -10.94
N VAL A 86 18.54 1.57 -10.59
CA VAL A 86 17.17 1.44 -11.10
C VAL A 86 16.15 2.24 -10.28
N GLN A 87 16.55 2.74 -9.11
CA GLN A 87 15.66 3.48 -8.23
C GLN A 87 15.41 4.90 -8.73
N ASN A 88 14.13 5.29 -8.73
CA ASN A 88 13.72 6.67 -8.96
C ASN A 88 13.40 7.33 -7.62
N PRO A 89 14.16 8.36 -7.19
CA PRO A 89 13.94 8.99 -5.88
C PRO A 89 12.57 9.66 -5.76
N THR A 90 12.01 10.16 -6.86
CA THR A 90 10.66 10.77 -6.85
C THR A 90 9.59 9.71 -6.59
N TRP A 91 9.67 8.54 -7.23
CA TRP A 91 8.70 7.46 -7.02
C TRP A 91 8.80 6.90 -5.61
N MET A 92 10.03 6.67 -5.13
CA MET A 92 10.28 6.24 -3.75
C MET A 92 9.68 7.22 -2.72
N ASN A 93 9.82 8.53 -2.95
CA ASN A 93 9.22 9.56 -2.09
C ASN A 93 7.67 9.52 -2.11
N LEU A 94 7.05 9.22 -3.26
CA LEU A 94 5.60 9.06 -3.36
C LEU A 94 5.12 7.83 -2.57
N CYS A 95 5.80 6.69 -2.69
CA CYS A 95 5.50 5.50 -1.88
C CYS A 95 5.63 5.80 -0.39
N ALA A 96 6.71 6.50 0.02
CA ALA A 96 6.92 6.91 1.41
C ALA A 96 5.82 7.85 1.92
N ALA A 97 5.33 8.77 1.09
CA ALA A 97 4.23 9.66 1.45
C ALA A 97 2.91 8.89 1.68
N ILE A 98 2.60 7.92 0.82
CA ILE A 98 1.44 7.03 0.97
C ILE A 98 1.54 6.26 2.30
N TRP A 99 2.69 5.60 2.53
CA TRP A 99 2.94 4.88 3.77
C TRP A 99 2.76 5.75 5.01
N THR A 100 3.33 6.96 4.97
CA THR A 100 3.27 7.89 6.11
C THR A 100 1.85 8.33 6.40
N VAL A 101 1.12 8.82 5.40
CA VAL A 101 -0.25 9.33 5.58
C VAL A 101 -1.18 8.21 6.06
N VAL A 102 -1.15 7.06 5.40
CA VAL A 102 -2.08 5.97 5.70
C VAL A 102 -1.77 5.36 7.07
N SER A 103 -0.51 5.07 7.37
CA SER A 103 -0.14 4.50 8.68
C SER A 103 -0.46 5.46 9.82
N TYR A 104 -0.14 6.76 9.67
CA TYR A 104 -0.43 7.76 10.69
C TYR A 104 -1.93 7.89 10.93
N VAL A 105 -2.73 8.08 9.87
CA VAL A 105 -4.17 8.32 10.00
C VAL A 105 -4.88 7.10 10.56
N VAL A 106 -4.55 5.89 10.10
CA VAL A 106 -5.17 4.66 10.62
C VAL A 106 -4.78 4.43 12.09
N ALA A 107 -3.53 4.69 12.46
CA ALA A 107 -3.09 4.55 13.86
C ALA A 107 -3.71 5.59 14.81
N ASP A 108 -4.18 6.72 14.27
CA ASP A 108 -4.80 7.82 15.02
C ASP A 108 -6.35 7.76 15.00
N LEU A 109 -6.95 6.71 14.42
CA LEU A 109 -8.40 6.50 14.51
C LEU A 109 -8.84 6.23 15.96
N GLU A 110 -9.96 6.82 16.37
CA GLU A 110 -10.53 6.59 17.71
C GLU A 110 -11.02 5.14 17.88
N GLU A 111 -11.53 4.56 16.80
CA GLU A 111 -12.02 3.18 16.74
C GLU A 111 -11.22 2.39 15.70
N MET A 112 -10.97 1.11 16.01
CA MET A 112 -10.33 0.21 15.04
C MET A 112 -11.19 0.04 13.79
N LEU A 113 -10.55 -0.21 12.65
CA LEU A 113 -11.20 -0.64 11.42
C LEU A 113 -12.08 -1.88 11.68
N PRO A 114 -13.31 -1.90 11.14
CA PRO A 114 -14.19 -3.06 11.25
C PRO A 114 -13.56 -4.33 10.65
N ARG A 115 -13.50 -5.40 11.46
CA ARG A 115 -13.08 -6.74 11.04
C ARG A 115 -14.25 -7.66 10.83
#